data_AF-A0A7S0NAE5-F1
#
_entry.id   AF-A0A7S0NAE5-F1
#
_cell.length_a   1.000
_cell.length_b   1.000
_cell.length_c   1.000
_cell.angle_alpha   90.00
_cell.angle_beta   90.00
_cell.angle_gamma   90.00
#
_symmetry.space_group_name_H-M   'P 1'
#
loop_
_entity.id
_entity.type
_entity.pdbx_description
1 polymer ?
#
loop_
_entity_poly.entity_id
_entity_poly.type
_entity_poly.pdbx_seq_one_letter_code
_entity_poly.pdbx_strand_id
1 'polypeptide(L)'
;ARPSEQPAASSRTPALPNTNTKRAGARSRRLPECVICMSAPADSGFLHGAGVHQGCCGVCAEAVMARAAANGGTPACPFCGQAAERVVRVHMCADDRGG
;
A
#
# COMPACT_ATOMS: atom_id res chain seq x y z
N ALA A 1 45.21 23.58 -3.18
CA ALA A 1 45.28 22.55 -2.13
C ALA A 1 44.09 22.73 -1.19
N ARG A 2 43.28 21.68 -0.99
CA ARG A 2 42.29 21.57 0.11
C ARG A 2 43.06 21.13 1.40
N PRO A 3 42.48 21.05 2.61
CA PRO A 3 41.09 21.38 3.01
C PRO A 3 40.97 22.25 4.28
N SER A 4 39.84 22.94 4.42
CA SER A 4 39.37 23.43 5.73
C SER A 4 38.64 22.29 6.45
N GLU A 5 39.02 22.11 7.71
CA GLU A 5 38.67 21.00 8.59
C GLU A 5 37.28 21.20 9.20
N GLN A 6 36.42 20.18 9.12
CA GLN A 6 35.16 20.09 9.86
C GLN A 6 35.40 19.34 11.16
N PRO A 7 35.03 19.86 12.35
CA PRO A 7 34.99 19.06 13.55
C PRO A 7 33.70 18.23 13.62
N ALA A 8 33.89 16.96 13.99
CA ALA A 8 32.87 15.94 14.17
C ALA A 8 31.96 16.24 15.37
N ALA A 9 30.69 16.54 15.13
CA ALA A 9 29.66 16.50 16.16
C ALA A 9 28.94 15.14 16.09
N SER A 10 29.49 14.17 16.82
CA SER A 10 28.81 12.91 17.14
C SER A 10 27.49 13.17 17.86
N SER A 11 26.39 13.13 17.12
CA SER A 11 25.05 13.12 17.71
C SER A 11 24.63 11.66 17.88
N ARG A 12 24.84 11.13 19.08
CA ARG A 12 24.31 9.83 19.52
C ARG A 12 22.78 9.87 19.37
N THR A 13 22.25 9.15 18.39
CA THR A 13 20.81 8.89 18.29
C THR A 13 20.37 8.02 19.47
N PRO A 14 19.29 8.37 20.18
CA PRO A 14 18.69 7.46 21.15
C PRO A 14 18.10 6.27 20.38
N ALA A 15 18.60 5.07 20.68
CA ALA A 15 18.02 3.83 20.20
C ALA A 15 16.60 3.72 20.76
N LEU A 16 15.60 3.86 19.90
CA LEU A 16 14.21 3.58 20.24
C LEU A 16 14.08 2.09 20.61
N PRO A 17 13.30 1.75 21.65
CA PRO A 17 13.11 0.37 22.06
C PRO A 17 12.48 -0.42 20.91
N ASN A 18 13.22 -1.45 20.49
CA ASN A 18 12.74 -2.61 19.73
C ASN A 18 11.50 -3.18 20.45
N THR A 19 10.32 -2.74 20.04
CA THR A 19 9.08 -3.43 20.35
C THR A 19 8.96 -4.58 19.36
N ASN A 20 9.58 -5.70 19.74
CA ASN A 20 9.26 -7.02 19.24
C ASN A 20 7.82 -7.35 19.66
N THR A 21 6.85 -6.62 19.11
CA THR A 21 5.44 -6.98 19.18
C THR A 21 5.29 -8.15 18.24
N LYS A 22 5.21 -9.33 18.88
CA LYS A 22 4.58 -10.55 18.36
C LYS A 22 3.63 -10.17 17.23
N ARG A 23 3.88 -10.71 16.03
CA ARG A 23 2.97 -10.69 14.88
C ARG A 23 1.63 -11.27 15.33
N ALA A 24 0.80 -10.46 15.96
CA ALA A 24 -0.63 -10.70 16.05
C ALA A 24 -1.06 -10.81 14.59
N GLY A 25 -1.50 -12.01 14.19
CA GLY A 25 -1.88 -12.30 12.81
C GLY A 25 -2.62 -11.11 12.26
N ALA A 26 -1.99 -10.42 11.31
CA ALA A 26 -2.50 -9.18 10.76
C ALA A 26 -3.78 -9.55 10.03
N ARG A 27 -4.91 -9.56 10.75
CA ARG A 27 -6.23 -9.56 10.16
C ARG A 27 -6.21 -8.29 9.33
N SER A 28 -5.96 -8.45 8.03
CA SER A 28 -5.85 -7.38 7.07
C SER A 28 -7.03 -6.46 7.34
N ARG A 29 -6.78 -5.26 7.89
CA ARG A 29 -7.84 -4.30 8.18
C ARG A 29 -8.33 -3.84 6.83
N ARG A 30 -9.30 -4.57 6.28
CA ARG A 30 -9.94 -4.18 5.04
C ARG A 30 -10.58 -2.84 5.28
N LEU A 31 -10.26 -1.90 4.41
CA LEU A 31 -10.85 -0.59 4.45
C LEU A 31 -12.33 -0.76 4.05
N PRO A 32 -13.28 -0.18 4.79
CA PRO A 32 -14.69 -0.26 4.44
C PRO A 32 -14.99 0.55 3.17
N GLU A 33 -14.26 1.64 2.96
CA GLU A 33 -14.50 2.62 1.91
C GLU A 33 -13.24 2.86 1.08
N CYS A 34 -13.44 3.25 -0.18
CA CYS A 34 -12.38 3.59 -1.11
C CYS A 34 -11.56 4.77 -0.60
N VAL A 35 -10.25 4.62 -0.52
CA VAL A 35 -9.35 5.69 -0.06
C VAL A 35 -9.22 6.87 -1.03
N ILE A 36 -9.65 6.70 -2.28
CA ILE A 36 -9.54 7.72 -3.32
C ILE A 36 -10.79 8.62 -3.32
N CYS A 37 -11.98 8.03 -3.40
CA CYS A 37 -13.23 8.80 -3.46
C CYS A 37 -13.94 8.96 -2.12
N MET A 38 -13.58 8.16 -1.10
CA MET A 38 -14.18 8.17 0.24
C MET A 38 -15.71 8.06 0.23
N SER A 39 -16.28 7.38 -0.77
CA SER A 39 -17.73 7.31 -0.98
C SER A 39 -18.23 5.92 -1.37
N ALA A 40 -17.47 5.20 -2.19
CA ALA A 40 -17.81 3.86 -2.62
C ALA A 40 -17.12 2.80 -1.75
N PRO A 41 -17.66 1.57 -1.64
CA PRO A 41 -17.01 0.48 -0.92
C PRO A 41 -15.63 0.16 -1.53
N ALA A 42 -14.66 -0.17 -0.67
CA ALA A 42 -13.34 -0.63 -1.10
C ALA A 42 -13.37 -2.12 -1.52
N ASP A 43 -14.12 -2.43 -2.57
CA ASP A 43 -14.35 -3.77 -3.10
C ASP A 43 -13.26 -4.27 -4.08
N SER A 44 -12.27 -3.42 -4.38
CA SER A 44 -11.27 -3.67 -5.41
C SER A 44 -9.85 -3.39 -4.90
N GLY A 45 -8.89 -3.99 -5.58
CA GLY A 45 -7.47 -3.87 -5.26
C GLY A 45 -6.57 -4.00 -6.47
N PHE A 46 -5.30 -3.67 -6.27
CA PHE A 46 -4.26 -3.78 -7.28
C PHE A 46 -3.48 -5.08 -7.08
N LEU A 47 -3.49 -5.94 -8.08
CA LEU A 47 -2.66 -7.15 -8.13
C LEU A 47 -1.26 -6.78 -8.59
N HIS A 48 -0.25 -7.24 -7.86
CA HIS A 48 1.16 -7.16 -8.27
C HIS A 48 1.97 -8.23 -7.55
N GLY A 49 2.85 -8.91 -8.28
CA GLY A 49 3.66 -9.99 -7.73
C GLY A 49 2.79 -11.13 -7.18
N ALA A 50 2.93 -11.43 -5.88
CA ALA A 50 2.19 -12.52 -5.23
C ALA A 50 0.98 -12.05 -4.40
N GLY A 51 0.60 -10.77 -4.49
CA GLY A 51 -0.37 -10.18 -3.55
C GLY A 51 -1.30 -9.15 -4.16
N VAL A 52 -2.31 -8.78 -3.36
CA VAL A 52 -3.29 -7.75 -3.70
C VAL A 52 -3.33 -6.72 -2.58
N HIS A 53 -3.12 -5.44 -2.92
CA HIS A 53 -3.45 -4.33 -2.02
C HIS A 53 -4.88 -3.86 -2.28
N GLN A 54 -5.79 -4.26 -1.40
CA GLN A 54 -7.20 -3.84 -1.41
C GLN A 54 -7.36 -2.50 -0.69
N GLY A 55 -8.18 -1.61 -1.25
CA GLY A 55 -8.49 -0.33 -0.63
C GLY A 55 -9.21 0.68 -1.53
N CYS A 56 -9.60 0.28 -2.74
CA CYS A 56 -10.25 1.15 -3.70
C CYS A 56 -11.57 0.55 -4.17
N CYS A 57 -12.48 1.39 -4.65
CA CYS A 57 -13.58 0.90 -5.47
C CYS A 57 -13.07 0.62 -6.89
N GLY A 58 -13.82 -0.19 -7.65
CA GLY A 58 -13.45 -0.54 -9.03
C GLY A 58 -13.21 0.68 -9.92
N VAL A 59 -14.08 1.70 -9.85
CA VAL A 59 -13.98 2.90 -10.68
C VAL A 59 -12.68 3.67 -10.44
N CYS A 60 -12.33 3.91 -9.18
CA CYS A 60 -11.10 4.62 -8.85
C CYS A 60 -9.86 3.78 -9.16
N ALA A 61 -9.93 2.46 -8.97
CA ALA A 61 -8.83 1.56 -9.31
C ALA A 61 -8.54 1.57 -10.83
N GLU A 62 -9.58 1.48 -11.66
CA GLU A 62 -9.44 1.57 -13.13
C GLU A 62 -8.94 2.95 -13.57
N ALA A 63 -9.40 4.03 -12.95
CA ALA A 63 -8.93 5.38 -13.25
C ALA A 63 -7.42 5.55 -13.00
N VAL A 64 -6.88 4.88 -11.97
CA VAL A 64 -5.43 4.84 -11.70
C VAL A 64 -4.69 4.13 -12.83
N MET A 65 -5.19 2.96 -13.27
CA MET A 65 -4.59 2.21 -14.38
C MET A 65 -4.60 3.04 -15.68
N ALA A 66 -5.74 3.63 -16.00
CA ALA A 66 -5.93 4.42 -17.22
C ALA A 66 -5.05 5.67 -17.25
N ARG A 67 -4.89 6.37 -16.11
CA ARG A 67 -4.01 7.55 -16.03
C ARG A 67 -2.54 7.20 -16.29
N ALA A 68 -2.06 6.08 -15.76
CA ALA A 68 -0.69 5.66 -16.02
C ALA A 68 -0.48 5.36 -17.51
N ALA A 69 -1.40 4.62 -18.12
CA ALA A 69 -1.35 4.32 -19.55
C ALA A 69 -1.40 5.59 -20.43
N ALA A 70 -2.26 6.55 -20.09
CA ALA A 70 -2.35 7.83 -20.81
C ALA A 70 -1.06 8.67 -20.73
N ASN A 71 -0.31 8.54 -19.63
CA ASN A 71 0.97 9.22 -19.43
C ASN A 71 2.18 8.42 -19.97
N GLY A 72 1.95 7.30 -20.66
CA GLY A 72 3.01 6.42 -21.17
C GLY A 72 3.79 5.69 -20.07
N GLY A 73 3.25 5.63 -18.86
CA GLY A 73 3.88 5.00 -17.69
C GLY A 73 3.28 3.64 -17.35
N THR A 74 4.02 2.87 -16.56
CA THR A 74 3.51 1.65 -15.95
C THR A 74 2.60 2.01 -14.77
N PRO A 75 1.37 1.47 -14.69
CA PRO A 75 0.53 1.66 -13.52
C PRO A 75 1.21 1.15 -12.27
N ALA A 76 1.18 1.95 -11.21
CA ALA A 76 1.79 1.63 -9.93
C ALA A 76 0.71 1.54 -8.84
N CYS A 77 0.88 0.58 -7.94
CA CYS A 77 0.04 0.42 -6.76
C CYS A 77 0.19 1.66 -5.86
N PRO A 78 -0.89 2.39 -5.54
CA PRO A 78 -0.80 3.61 -4.72
C PRO A 78 -0.41 3.33 -3.26
N PHE A 79 -0.47 2.07 -2.82
CA PHE A 79 -0.15 1.68 -1.45
C PHE A 79 1.33 1.33 -1.24
N CYS A 80 2.01 0.80 -2.26
CA CYS A 80 3.40 0.30 -2.13
C CYS A 80 4.34 0.71 -3.28
N GLY A 81 3.83 1.35 -4.32
CA GLY A 81 4.60 1.80 -5.48
C GLY A 81 5.01 0.69 -6.47
N GLN A 82 4.70 -0.59 -6.21
CA GLN A 82 5.01 -1.67 -7.15
C GLN A 82 4.16 -1.59 -8.41
N ALA A 83 4.70 -2.07 -9.54
CA ALA A 83 3.99 -2.11 -10.82
C ALA A 83 2.73 -2.98 -10.71
N ALA A 84 1.57 -2.36 -10.89
CA ALA A 84 0.28 -3.03 -10.86
C ALA A 84 0.04 -3.77 -12.19
N GLU A 85 -0.24 -5.06 -12.10
CA GLU A 85 -0.54 -5.91 -13.26
C GLU A 85 -1.97 -5.68 -13.75
N ARG A 86 -2.92 -5.62 -12.82
CA ARG A 86 -4.34 -5.38 -13.10
C ARG A 86 -5.11 -5.01 -11.83
N VAL A 87 -6.33 -4.51 -12.03
CA VAL A 87 -7.34 -4.38 -10.98
C VAL A 87 -8.05 -5.71 -10.80
N VAL A 88 -8.33 -6.07 -9.54
CA VAL A 88 -9.13 -7.24 -9.19
C VAL A 88 -10.23 -6.84 -8.21
N ARG A 89 -11.43 -7.39 -8.42
CA ARG A 89 -12.52 -7.29 -7.47
C ARG A 89 -12.36 -8.38 -6.41
N VAL A 90 -12.49 -8.01 -5.14
CA VAL A 90 -12.30 -8.90 -4.01
C VAL A 90 -13.66 -9.27 -3.44
N HIS A 91 -14.07 -10.51 -3.67
CA HIS A 91 -15.31 -11.05 -3.12
C HIS A 91 -15.00 -11.77 -1.80
N MET A 92 -15.76 -11.47 -0.75
CA MET A 92 -15.73 -12.29 0.45
C MET A 92 -16.72 -13.43 0.29
N CYS A 93 -16.24 -14.67 0.36
CA CYS A 93 -17.13 -15.79 0.63
C CYS A 93 -17.72 -15.60 2.05
N ALA A 94 -19.03 -15.81 2.19
CA ALA A 94 -19.75 -15.58 3.43
C ALA A 94 -19.51 -16.67 4.51
N ASP A 95 -18.64 -17.64 4.22
CA ASP A 95 -18.47 -18.90 4.96
C ASP A 95 -17.22 -18.89 5.87
N ASP A 96 -17.17 -17.97 6.83
CA ASP A 96 -16.29 -18.09 8.01
C ASP A 96 -17.01 -17.67 9.29
N ARG A 97 -18.35 -17.77 9.30
CA ARG A 97 -19.11 -17.85 10.54
C ARG A 97 -19.19 -19.32 10.94
N GLY A 98 -18.10 -19.81 11.51
CA GLY A 98 -18.12 -21.07 12.26
C GLY A 98 -19.27 -21.02 13.27
N GLY A 99 -20.16 -22.01 13.16
CA GLY A 99 -21.26 -22.25 14.11
C GLY A 99 -20.77 -22.75 15.46
#